data_AF-A0A438E9C5-F1
#
_entry.id   AF-A0A438E9C5-F1
#
_cell.length_a   1.000
_cell.length_b   1.000
_cell.length_c   1.000
_cell.angle_alpha   90.00
_cell.angle_beta   90.00
_cell.angle_gamma   90.00
#
_symmetry.space_group_name_H-M   'P 1'
#
loop_
_entity.id
_entity.type
_entity.pdbx_description
1 polymer ?
#
loop_
_entity_poly.entity_id
_entity_poly.type
_entity_poly.pdbx_seq_one_letter_code
_entity_poly.pdbx_strand_id
1 'polypeptide(L)'
;MLSSGFSYVAQRRFTDPWCIGGDFNVVRFPGERTGASRLSSAMRRFTKVIDDLQLRDLPLLGGSFTWSGGLNNKALSRLDRVLVSKEWEGHFSRVMQCILPRPVSNHSLILLDVGGLRRGPSPFRSKNMWLKEEGFKDLVKSWWMWLNFRGSASFILAKKLKKLKGFLNSQNNEVFGNVVVRKNLVMS
;
A
#
# COMPACT_ATOMS: atom_id res chain seq x y z
N MET A 1 29.67 -14.74 -13.55
CA MET A 1 29.27 -13.56 -14.34
C MET A 1 27.77 -13.59 -14.67
N LEU A 2 26.87 -13.37 -13.70
CA LEU A 2 25.40 -13.35 -13.96
C LEU A 2 24.67 -12.16 -13.29
N SER A 3 25.39 -11.09 -12.92
CA SER A 3 24.84 -9.98 -12.13
C SER A 3 24.36 -8.77 -12.98
N SER A 4 24.65 -8.71 -14.29
CA SER A 4 24.35 -7.54 -15.13
C SER A 4 22.98 -7.57 -15.81
N GLY A 5 22.36 -8.74 -15.99
CA GLY A 5 21.14 -8.88 -16.80
C GLY A 5 19.86 -8.34 -16.16
N PHE A 6 19.70 -8.51 -14.84
CA PHE A 6 18.48 -8.11 -14.13
C PHE A 6 18.42 -6.59 -13.85
N SER A 7 19.57 -5.99 -13.54
CA SER A 7 19.69 -4.55 -13.25
C SER A 7 19.33 -3.70 -14.48
N TYR A 8 19.78 -4.12 -15.68
CA TYR A 8 19.52 -3.41 -16.93
C TYR A 8 18.04 -3.45 -17.38
N VAL A 9 17.32 -4.54 -17.06
CA VAL A 9 15.90 -4.71 -17.46
C VAL A 9 14.95 -3.87 -16.60
N ALA A 10 15.25 -3.69 -15.31
CA ALA A 10 14.45 -2.81 -14.43
C ALA A 10 14.62 -1.33 -14.81
N GLN A 11 15.86 -0.90 -15.08
CA GLN A 11 16.17 0.48 -15.47
C GLN A 11 15.58 0.87 -16.84
N ARG A 12 15.41 -0.08 -17.78
CA ARG A 12 14.81 0.19 -19.10
C ARG A 12 13.28 0.33 -19.09
N ARG A 13 12.58 -0.11 -18.04
CA ARG A 13 11.09 -0.09 -18.01
C ARG A 13 10.49 1.03 -17.19
N PHE A 14 11.23 1.64 -16.27
CA PHE A 14 10.74 2.71 -15.41
C PHE A 14 11.75 3.85 -15.39
N THR A 15 11.47 4.91 -16.15
CA THR A 15 12.22 6.17 -16.11
C THR A 15 11.79 7.07 -14.95
N ASP A 16 10.62 6.80 -14.39
CA ASP A 16 10.05 7.54 -13.26
C ASP A 16 10.43 6.88 -11.93
N PRO A 17 10.46 7.64 -10.82
CA PRO A 17 10.61 7.09 -9.49
C PRO A 17 9.60 5.97 -9.24
N TRP A 18 10.08 4.80 -8.87
CA TRP A 18 9.26 3.63 -8.54
C TRP A 18 9.60 3.06 -7.15
N CYS A 19 8.65 2.32 -6.58
CA CYS A 19 8.84 1.57 -5.35
C CYS A 19 8.17 0.21 -5.47
N ILE A 20 8.68 -0.78 -4.73
CA ILE A 20 8.06 -2.09 -4.57
C ILE A 20 7.78 -2.32 -3.09
N GLY A 21 6.55 -2.70 -2.75
CA GLY A 21 6.18 -2.93 -1.36
C GLY A 21 5.25 -4.12 -1.18
N GLY A 22 5.36 -4.78 -0.03
CA GLY A 22 4.57 -5.95 0.33
C GLY A 22 5.27 -6.83 1.37
N ASP A 23 4.72 -8.02 1.56
CA ASP A 23 5.30 -9.09 2.36
C ASP A 23 6.33 -9.88 1.53
N PHE A 24 7.61 -9.78 1.92
CA PHE A 24 8.69 -10.50 1.26
C PHE A 24 8.95 -11.88 1.87
N ASN A 25 8.31 -12.21 3.00
CA ASN A 25 8.53 -13.44 3.78
C ASN A 25 10.00 -13.70 4.18
N VAL A 26 10.85 -12.67 4.13
CA VAL A 26 12.27 -12.75 4.46
C VAL A 26 12.71 -11.48 5.21
N VAL A 27 13.54 -11.67 6.23
CA VAL A 27 14.19 -10.57 6.94
C VAL A 27 15.54 -10.27 6.27
N ARG A 28 16.00 -9.02 6.32
CA ARG A 28 17.28 -8.59 5.75
C ARG A 28 18.42 -8.83 6.74
N PHE A 29 18.19 -8.56 8.02
CA PHE A 29 19.19 -8.69 9.08
C PHE A 29 18.74 -9.61 10.21
N PRO A 30 19.66 -10.23 10.97
CA PRO A 30 19.30 -11.07 12.12
C PRO A 30 18.46 -10.32 13.17
N GLY A 31 18.78 -9.06 13.46
CA GLY A 31 18.05 -8.23 14.43
C GLY A 31 16.59 -7.94 14.06
N GLU A 32 16.17 -8.25 12.83
CA GLU A 32 14.80 -8.09 12.37
C GLU A 32 13.93 -9.32 12.65
N ARG A 33 14.44 -10.33 13.37
CA ARG A 33 13.72 -11.53 13.80
C ARG A 33 14.09 -11.90 15.24
N THR A 34 13.09 -12.13 16.08
CA THR A 34 13.32 -12.61 17.46
C THR A 34 14.13 -13.90 17.46
N GLY A 35 15.20 -13.94 18.27
CA GLY A 35 16.04 -15.13 18.45
C GLY A 35 17.01 -15.42 17.29
N ALA A 36 17.03 -14.61 16.23
CA ALA A 36 18.00 -14.77 15.15
C ALA A 36 19.32 -14.04 15.49
N SER A 37 20.41 -14.80 15.53
CA SER A 37 21.76 -14.26 15.83
C SER A 37 22.73 -14.35 14.65
N ARG A 38 22.39 -15.12 13.61
CA ARG A 38 23.27 -15.39 12.46
C ARG A 38 22.63 -14.97 11.15
N LEU A 39 23.47 -14.48 10.23
CA LEU A 39 23.08 -14.22 8.85
C LEU A 39 22.79 -15.54 8.11
N SER A 40 21.57 -15.69 7.61
CA SER A 40 21.17 -16.82 6.78
C SER A 40 21.51 -16.59 5.30
N SER A 41 21.53 -17.66 4.51
CA SER A 41 21.71 -17.56 3.06
C SER A 41 20.56 -16.78 2.39
N ALA A 42 19.33 -16.90 2.92
CA ALA A 42 18.17 -16.14 2.44
C ALA A 42 18.33 -14.63 2.70
N MET A 43 18.79 -14.22 3.89
CA MET A 43 19.09 -12.82 4.22
C MET A 43 20.13 -12.23 3.25
N ARG A 44 21.20 -12.98 2.98
CA ARG A 44 22.26 -12.56 2.04
C ARG A 44 21.75 -12.41 0.62
N ARG A 45 20.97 -13.38 0.12
CA ARG A 45 20.36 -13.30 -1.21
C ARG A 45 19.40 -12.14 -1.32
N PHE A 46 18.57 -11.92 -0.31
CA PHE A 46 17.62 -10.79 -0.30
C PHE A 46 18.36 -9.45 -0.30
N THR A 47 19.38 -9.30 0.55
CA THR A 47 20.23 -8.10 0.56
C THR A 47 20.88 -7.86 -0.80
N LYS A 48 21.41 -8.92 -1.44
CA LYS A 48 22.00 -8.82 -2.77
C LYS A 48 20.99 -8.35 -3.83
N VAL A 49 19.74 -8.82 -3.80
CA VAL A 49 18.70 -8.35 -4.74
C VAL A 49 18.41 -6.86 -4.54
N ILE A 50 18.32 -6.40 -3.29
CA ILE A 50 18.12 -4.97 -2.98
C ILE A 50 19.28 -4.15 -3.55
N ASP A 51 20.51 -4.60 -3.33
CA ASP A 51 21.72 -3.89 -3.76
C ASP A 51 21.88 -3.90 -5.30
N ASP A 52 21.65 -5.05 -5.95
CA ASP A 52 21.76 -5.22 -7.42
C ASP A 52 20.71 -4.36 -8.17
N LEU A 53 19.56 -4.13 -7.55
CA LEU A 53 18.49 -3.25 -8.07
C LEU A 53 18.65 -1.79 -7.62
N GLN A 54 19.70 -1.47 -6.85
CA GLN A 54 19.96 -0.14 -6.29
C GLN A 54 18.77 0.42 -5.49
N LEU A 55 18.06 -0.47 -4.80
CA LEU A 55 16.91 -0.12 -3.98
C LEU A 55 17.35 0.32 -2.58
N ARG A 56 16.56 1.21 -1.99
CA ARG A 56 16.72 1.71 -0.63
C ARG A 56 15.62 1.12 0.23
N ASP A 57 16.04 0.47 1.32
CA ASP A 57 15.13 0.06 2.39
C ASP A 57 15.10 1.15 3.46
N LEU A 58 14.01 1.91 3.51
CA LEU A 58 13.90 3.03 4.43
C LEU A 58 13.74 2.55 5.89
N PRO A 59 14.16 3.34 6.89
CA PRO A 59 13.89 3.04 8.28
C PRO A 59 12.39 2.89 8.56
N LEU A 60 12.05 1.97 9.44
CA LEU A 60 10.68 1.73 9.90
C LEU A 60 10.43 2.48 11.20
N LEU A 61 9.49 3.43 11.18
CA LEU A 61 9.09 4.22 12.34
C LEU A 61 7.88 3.59 13.05
N GLY A 62 7.80 3.81 14.37
CA GLY A 62 6.70 3.31 15.19
C GLY A 62 6.85 1.85 15.64
N GLY A 63 7.97 1.19 15.32
CA GLY A 63 8.32 -0.15 15.79
C GLY A 63 9.31 -0.86 14.86
N SER A 64 9.78 -2.02 15.28
CA SER A 64 10.82 -2.79 14.55
C SER A 64 10.28 -4.00 13.77
N PHE A 65 9.04 -4.42 14.02
CA PHE A 65 8.49 -5.67 13.50
C PHE A 65 7.14 -5.44 12.83
N THR A 66 6.92 -6.11 11.71
CA THR A 66 5.67 -6.02 10.95
C THR A 66 4.82 -7.26 11.15
N TRP A 67 5.41 -8.36 11.58
CA TRP A 67 4.73 -9.62 11.81
C TRP A 67 4.93 -10.11 13.25
N SER A 68 3.88 -10.69 13.83
CA SER A 68 3.95 -11.44 15.10
C SER A 68 3.25 -12.78 15.00
N GLY A 69 3.85 -13.84 15.51
CA GLY A 69 3.23 -15.16 15.58
C GLY A 69 4.00 -16.13 16.47
N GLY A 70 3.87 -17.42 16.18
CA GLY A 70 4.42 -18.49 17.03
C GLY A 70 3.66 -18.64 18.35
N LEU A 71 4.21 -19.43 19.27
CA LEU A 71 3.57 -19.71 20.55
C LEU A 71 3.41 -18.40 21.35
N ASN A 72 2.17 -18.06 21.70
CA ASN A 72 1.80 -16.84 22.44
C ASN A 72 2.29 -15.53 21.78
N ASN A 73 2.36 -15.45 20.44
CA ASN A 73 2.81 -14.26 19.69
C ASN A 73 4.23 -13.76 20.04
N LYS A 74 5.10 -14.66 20.53
CA LYS A 74 6.47 -14.30 20.93
C LYS A 74 7.47 -14.22 19.78
N ALA A 75 7.15 -14.77 18.61
CA ALA A 75 8.00 -14.65 17.44
C ALA A 75 7.65 -13.36 16.67
N LEU A 76 8.60 -12.43 16.58
CA LEU A 76 8.44 -11.19 15.84
C LEU A 76 9.36 -11.18 14.62
N SER A 77 8.92 -10.60 13.51
CA SER A 77 9.75 -10.43 12.32
C SER A 77 9.37 -9.18 11.52
N ARG A 78 10.34 -8.56 10.84
CA ARG A 78 10.08 -7.53 9.82
C ARG A 78 10.04 -8.16 8.42
N LEU A 79 8.85 -8.59 8.00
CA LEU A 79 8.62 -9.28 6.74
C LEU A 79 8.08 -8.34 5.64
N ASP A 80 7.32 -7.34 6.06
CA ASP A 80 6.71 -6.34 5.20
C ASP A 80 7.67 -5.15 5.02
N ARG A 81 7.83 -4.65 3.80
CA ARG A 81 8.69 -3.50 3.49
C ARG A 81 8.15 -2.74 2.28
N VAL A 82 8.56 -1.49 2.16
CA VAL A 82 8.55 -0.73 0.91
C VAL A 82 10.00 -0.38 0.57
N LEU A 83 10.45 -0.85 -0.59
CA LEU A 83 11.76 -0.56 -1.15
C LEU A 83 11.59 0.49 -2.23
N VAL A 84 12.35 1.58 -2.17
CA VAL A 84 12.26 2.69 -3.11
C VAL A 84 13.47 2.71 -4.04
N SER A 85 13.24 3.08 -5.30
CA SER A 85 14.31 3.40 -6.24
C SER A 85 15.14 4.59 -5.75
N LYS A 86 16.38 4.69 -6.22
CA LYS A 86 17.31 5.77 -5.82
C LYS A 86 16.78 7.14 -6.24
N GLU A 87 16.12 7.20 -7.41
CA GLU A 87 15.52 8.41 -7.99
C GLU A 87 14.41 8.98 -7.11
N TRP A 88 13.79 8.14 -6.27
CA TRP A 88 12.71 8.52 -5.36
C TRP A 88 13.13 9.57 -4.32
N GLU A 89 14.39 9.53 -3.85
CA GLU A 89 14.91 10.50 -2.88
C GLU A 89 15.05 11.92 -3.47
N GLY A 90 15.27 12.03 -4.79
CA GLY A 90 15.33 13.32 -5.48
C GLY A 90 13.95 13.96 -5.68
N HIS A 91 12.89 13.16 -5.70
CA HIS A 91 11.51 13.63 -5.95
C HIS A 91 10.70 13.86 -4.68
N PHE A 92 10.96 13.10 -3.61
CA PHE A 92 10.21 13.19 -2.36
C PHE A 92 11.17 13.41 -1.19
N SER A 93 11.13 14.62 -0.62
CA SER A 93 12.13 15.07 0.37
C SER A 93 11.94 14.51 1.78
N ARG A 94 10.80 13.87 2.09
CA ARG A 94 10.49 13.33 3.43
C ARG A 94 9.81 11.97 3.37
N VAL A 95 10.42 11.02 2.66
CA VAL A 95 9.87 9.66 2.58
C VAL A 95 10.23 8.85 3.81
N MET A 96 9.21 8.31 4.47
CA MET A 96 9.35 7.48 5.65
C MET A 96 8.39 6.28 5.58
N GLN A 97 8.83 5.16 6.13
CA GLN A 97 7.96 4.01 6.36
C GLN A 97 7.49 4.03 7.81
N CYS A 98 6.18 3.95 8.04
CA CYS A 98 5.59 3.94 9.38
C CYS A 98 4.75 2.68 9.57
N ILE A 99 4.89 2.03 10.73
CA ILE A 99 3.97 0.97 11.16
C ILE A 99 2.63 1.60 11.51
N LEU A 100 1.54 1.01 11.03
CA LEU A 100 0.19 1.31 11.48
C LEU A 100 -0.29 0.28 12.52
N PRO A 101 -1.20 0.70 13.43
CA PRO A 101 -1.80 -0.20 14.40
C PRO A 101 -2.50 -1.38 13.74
N ARG A 102 -2.44 -2.53 14.42
CA ARG A 102 -2.92 -3.81 13.92
C ARG A 102 -3.91 -4.44 14.90
N PRO A 103 -5.22 -4.17 14.76
CA PRO A 103 -6.21 -4.64 15.72
C PRO A 103 -6.57 -6.13 15.59
N VAL A 104 -6.48 -6.71 14.37
CA VAL A 104 -7.01 -8.07 14.09
C VAL A 104 -6.10 -8.96 13.24
N SER A 105 -4.93 -8.46 12.81
CA SER A 105 -4.00 -9.21 11.96
C SER A 105 -2.76 -9.60 12.74
N ASN A 106 -2.02 -10.59 12.24
CA ASN A 106 -0.64 -10.85 12.63
C ASN A 106 0.38 -10.00 11.83
N HIS A 107 -0.03 -9.36 10.73
CA HIS A 107 0.74 -8.39 9.94
C HIS A 107 0.30 -6.94 10.14
N SER A 108 1.26 -6.05 10.41
CA SER A 108 1.04 -4.61 10.54
C SER A 108 1.08 -3.98 9.17
N LEU A 109 0.16 -3.05 8.91
CA LEU A 109 0.20 -2.27 7.69
C LEU A 109 1.40 -1.31 7.73
N ILE A 110 2.06 -1.12 6.59
CA ILE A 110 3.10 -0.10 6.41
C ILE A 110 2.51 1.07 5.64
N LEU A 111 2.62 2.25 6.22
CA LEU A 111 2.36 3.52 5.55
C LEU A 111 3.67 4.05 4.97
N LEU A 112 3.71 4.26 3.66
CA LEU A 112 4.73 5.09 3.03
C LEU A 112 4.23 6.54 3.07
N ASP A 113 4.76 7.32 4.00
CA ASP A 113 4.54 8.77 4.02
C ASP A 113 5.62 9.42 3.17
N VAL A 114 5.22 10.06 2.07
CA VAL A 114 6.16 10.71 1.14
C VAL A 114 6.35 12.20 1.43
N GLY A 115 5.61 12.77 2.39
CA GLY A 115 5.66 14.18 2.76
C GLY A 115 5.21 15.13 1.64
N GLY A 116 4.36 16.11 1.96
CA GLY A 116 4.22 17.31 1.13
C GLY A 116 3.79 17.12 -0.33
N LEU A 117 3.09 16.04 -0.70
CA LEU A 117 2.35 16.07 -1.97
C LEU A 117 1.37 17.24 -1.88
N ARG A 118 1.46 18.20 -2.81
CA ARG A 118 0.30 19.06 -3.12
C ARG A 118 -0.84 18.09 -3.39
N ARG A 119 -1.75 17.93 -2.42
CA ARG A 119 -2.90 17.06 -2.55
C ARG A 119 -3.75 17.65 -3.67
N GLY A 120 -3.54 17.17 -4.89
CA GLY A 120 -4.60 17.15 -5.88
C GLY A 120 -5.82 16.42 -5.28
N PRO A 121 -7.00 16.58 -5.87
CA PRO A 121 -8.20 15.87 -5.40
C PRO A 121 -7.87 14.39 -5.19
N SER A 122 -8.15 13.86 -3.99
CA SER A 122 -7.88 12.46 -3.70
C SER A 122 -8.43 11.59 -4.84
N PRO A 123 -7.60 10.71 -5.44
CA PRO A 123 -8.07 9.81 -6.46
C PRO A 123 -9.25 9.01 -5.90
N PHE A 124 -10.21 8.74 -6.77
CA PHE A 124 -11.37 7.94 -6.40
C PHE A 124 -10.90 6.52 -6.05
N ARG A 125 -11.21 6.09 -4.82
CA ARG A 125 -10.94 4.73 -4.32
C ARG A 125 -12.27 4.13 -3.89
N SER A 126 -12.68 3.03 -4.51
CA SER A 126 -13.80 2.21 -4.05
C SER A 126 -13.27 1.08 -3.16
N LYS A 127 -14.10 0.56 -2.27
CA LYS A 127 -13.74 -0.63 -1.48
C LYS A 127 -14.04 -1.88 -2.31
N ASN A 128 -13.05 -2.76 -2.47
CA ASN A 128 -13.20 -4.01 -3.24
C ASN A 128 -14.32 -4.92 -2.70
N MET A 129 -14.69 -4.80 -1.42
CA MET A 129 -15.81 -5.55 -0.83
C MET A 129 -17.15 -5.27 -1.53
N TRP A 130 -17.38 -4.05 -2.04
CA TRP A 130 -18.64 -3.69 -2.69
C TRP A 130 -18.89 -4.48 -3.97
N LEU A 131 -17.83 -4.86 -4.68
CA LEU A 131 -17.94 -5.69 -5.89
C LEU A 131 -18.44 -7.11 -5.60
N LYS A 132 -18.43 -7.53 -4.33
CA LYS A 132 -18.93 -8.83 -3.87
C LYS A 132 -20.37 -8.77 -3.37
N GLU A 133 -20.93 -7.57 -3.21
CA GLU A 133 -22.31 -7.38 -2.78
C GLU A 133 -23.25 -7.64 -3.96
N GLU A 134 -24.28 -8.44 -3.72
CA GLU A 134 -25.27 -8.81 -4.73
C GLU A 134 -26.02 -7.55 -5.21
N GLY A 135 -26.20 -7.42 -6.53
CA GLY A 135 -26.84 -6.24 -7.14
C GLY A 135 -25.98 -4.96 -7.22
N PHE A 136 -24.81 -4.89 -6.58
CA PHE A 136 -23.98 -3.68 -6.60
C PHE A 136 -23.53 -3.28 -8.02
N LYS A 137 -23.15 -4.26 -8.86
CA LYS A 137 -22.73 -4.00 -10.24
C LYS A 137 -23.89 -3.44 -11.08
N ASP A 138 -25.09 -3.96 -10.89
CA ASP A 138 -26.29 -3.51 -11.61
C ASP A 138 -26.71 -2.11 -11.16
N LEU A 139 -26.56 -1.81 -9.87
CA LEU A 139 -26.79 -0.48 -9.32
C LEU A 139 -25.82 0.56 -9.90
N VAL A 140 -24.51 0.24 -9.96
CA VAL A 140 -23.49 1.10 -10.58
C VAL A 140 -23.78 1.30 -12.07
N LYS A 141 -24.19 0.25 -12.78
CA LYS A 141 -24.58 0.31 -14.20
C LYS A 141 -25.79 1.22 -14.41
N SER A 142 -26.81 1.12 -13.55
CA SER A 142 -28.00 1.96 -13.57
C SER A 142 -27.65 3.45 -13.41
N TRP A 143 -26.87 3.81 -12.39
CA TRP A 143 -26.41 5.19 -12.23
C TRP A 143 -25.58 5.68 -13.41
N TRP A 144 -24.72 4.82 -13.95
CA TRP A 144 -23.88 5.18 -15.09
C TRP A 144 -24.70 5.54 -16.34
N MET A 145 -25.77 4.79 -16.58
CA MET A 145 -26.71 5.03 -17.69
C MET A 145 -27.55 6.28 -17.45
N TRP A 146 -27.97 6.54 -16.21
CA TRP A 146 -28.77 7.71 -15.85
C TRP A 146 -27.99 9.04 -15.96
N LEU A 147 -26.67 9.00 -15.71
CA LEU A 147 -25.82 10.18 -15.84
C LEU A 147 -25.64 10.59 -17.30
N ASN A 148 -26.22 11.73 -17.69
CA ASN A 148 -26.09 12.29 -19.03
C ASN A 148 -25.43 13.68 -19.00
N PHE A 149 -24.36 13.85 -19.78
CA PHE A 149 -23.59 15.10 -19.87
C PHE A 149 -23.24 15.39 -21.33
N ARG A 150 -23.16 16.68 -21.69
CA ARG A 150 -22.70 17.13 -23.01
C ARG A 150 -21.27 17.67 -22.91
N GLY A 151 -20.49 17.49 -23.97
CA GLY A 151 -19.10 17.95 -24.07
C GLY A 151 -18.20 16.90 -24.72
N SER A 152 -16.88 17.09 -24.62
CA SER A 152 -15.91 16.09 -25.08
C SER A 152 -16.04 14.79 -24.29
N ALA A 153 -15.61 13.67 -24.88
CA ALA A 153 -15.63 12.36 -24.22
C ALA A 153 -14.88 12.37 -22.86
N SER A 154 -13.74 13.06 -22.79
CA SER A 154 -12.95 13.21 -21.56
C SER A 154 -13.70 14.00 -20.48
N PHE A 155 -14.42 15.06 -20.88
CA PHE A 155 -15.26 15.84 -19.97
C PHE A 155 -16.44 15.04 -19.44
N ILE A 156 -17.13 14.31 -20.32
CA ILE A 156 -18.26 13.44 -19.96
C ILE A 156 -17.79 12.38 -18.96
N LEU A 157 -16.67 11.71 -19.24
CA LEU A 157 -16.08 10.71 -18.36
C LEU A 157 -15.77 11.30 -16.97
N ALA A 158 -15.07 12.44 -16.92
CA ALA A 158 -14.71 13.09 -15.67
C ALA A 158 -15.95 13.48 -14.83
N LYS A 159 -17.01 13.99 -15.47
CA LYS A 159 -18.28 14.34 -14.81
C LYS A 159 -19.01 13.10 -14.29
N LYS A 160 -19.08 12.03 -15.08
CA LYS A 160 -19.69 10.76 -14.66
C LYS A 160 -18.98 10.19 -13.44
N LEU A 161 -17.65 10.12 -13.47
CA LEU A 161 -16.85 9.65 -12.33
C LEU A 161 -17.05 10.53 -11.08
N LYS A 162 -17.11 11.86 -11.25
CA LYS A 162 -17.37 12.79 -10.14
C LYS A 162 -18.75 12.55 -9.49
N LYS A 163 -19.80 12.31 -10.28
CA LYS A 163 -21.14 12.01 -9.74
C LYS A 163 -21.24 10.62 -9.14
N LEU A 164 -20.65 9.62 -9.79
CA LEU A 164 -20.60 8.25 -9.27
C LEU A 164 -19.94 8.19 -7.89
N LYS A 165 -18.87 8.96 -7.67
CA LYS A 165 -18.26 9.14 -6.35
C LYS A 165 -19.26 9.65 -5.31
N GLY A 166 -20.14 10.57 -5.69
CA GLY A 166 -21.20 11.08 -4.82
C GLY A 166 -22.20 9.99 -4.43
N PHE A 167 -22.72 9.25 -5.41
CA PHE A 167 -23.67 8.15 -5.15
C PHE A 167 -23.09 7.07 -4.25
N LEU A 168 -21.85 6.68 -4.49
CA LEU A 168 -21.16 5.68 -3.67
C LEU A 168 -20.92 6.16 -2.23
N ASN A 169 -20.64 7.45 -2.05
CA ASN A 169 -20.52 8.03 -0.71
C ASN A 169 -21.88 8.06 0.01
N SER A 170 -22.96 8.42 -0.68
CA SER A 170 -24.31 8.41 -0.11
C SER A 170 -24.75 7.00 0.28
N GLN A 171 -24.58 6.01 -0.60
CA GLN A 171 -24.86 4.61 -0.28
C GLN A 171 -24.00 4.09 0.87
N ASN A 172 -22.72 4.48 0.95
CA ASN A 172 -21.88 4.10 2.09
C ASN A 172 -22.42 4.65 3.43
N ASN A 173 -23.04 5.84 3.43
CA ASN A 173 -23.68 6.40 4.62
C ASN A 173 -25.00 5.70 4.96
N GLU A 174 -25.80 5.34 3.94
CA GLU A 174 -27.11 4.69 4.12
C GLU A 174 -26.98 3.21 4.52
N VAL A 175 -26.06 2.46 3.91
CA VAL A 175 -25.93 1.00 4.11
C VAL A 175 -25.04 0.65 5.31
N PHE A 176 -23.95 1.38 5.51
CA PHE A 176 -22.95 1.02 6.53
C PHE A 176 -22.86 2.01 7.70
N GLY A 177 -23.54 3.16 7.60
CA GLY A 177 -23.32 4.29 8.50
C GLY A 177 -21.90 4.84 8.40
N ASN A 178 -21.64 5.94 9.10
CA ASN A 178 -20.30 6.50 9.19
C ASN A 178 -19.39 5.53 9.96
N VAL A 179 -18.63 4.69 9.24
CA VAL A 179 -17.71 3.69 9.82
C VAL A 179 -16.68 4.32 10.77
N VAL A 180 -16.45 5.64 10.65
CA VAL A 180 -15.61 6.43 11.56
C VAL A 180 -16.27 6.58 12.94
N VAL A 181 -17.60 6.71 13.03
CA VAL A 181 -18.34 6.89 14.28
C VAL A 181 -18.44 5.58 15.07
N ARG A 182 -18.58 4.43 14.40
CA ARG A 182 -18.64 3.12 15.07
C ARG A 182 -17.34 2.68 15.74
N LYS A 183 -16.18 3.27 15.41
CA LYS A 183 -14.93 2.98 16.13
C LYS A 183 -14.91 3.52 17.57
N ASN A 184 -15.65 4.60 17.85
CA ASN A 184 -15.67 5.21 19.19
C ASN A 184 -16.72 4.58 20.13
N LEU A 185 -17.67 3.82 19.59
CA LEU A 185 -18.71 3.12 20.38
C LEU A 185 -18.35 1.68 20.75
N VAL A 186 -17.29 1.12 20.14
CA VAL A 186 -16.78 -0.24 20.44
C VAL A 186 -15.52 -0.17 21.32
N MET A 187 -15.11 1.05 21.74
CA MET A 187 -14.04 1.27 22.72
C MET A 187 -14.54 2.02 23.98
N SER A 188 -15.83 1.88 24.31
CA SER A 188 -16.39 2.15 25.64
C SER A 188 -16.88 0.83 26.24
#